data_AF-A0A3A9Z4L6-F1
#
_entry.id   AF-A0A3A9Z4L6-F1
#
_cell.length_a   1.000
_cell.length_b   1.000
_cell.length_c   1.000
_cell.angle_alpha   90.00
_cell.angle_beta   90.00
_cell.angle_gamma   90.00
#
_symmetry.space_group_name_H-M   'P 1'
#
loop_
_entity.id
_entity.type
_entity.pdbx_description
1 polymer ?
#
loop_
_entity_poly.entity_id
_entity_poly.type
_entity_poly.pdbx_seq_one_letter_code
_entity_poly.pdbx_strand_id
1 'polypeptide(L)' 'MIPVGRPAGDLPDLDRLTPAQQMGIACVRCGRRLGASGLRLGLVRDRWGHVFILWACAPHCPVGTTFFHRR' A
#
# COMPACT_ATOMS: atom_id res chain seq x y z
N MET A 1 -26.01 -9.22 4.12
CA MET A 1 -24.70 -9.89 4.24
C MET A 1 -23.63 -8.89 3.83
N ILE A 2 -22.85 -8.41 4.79
CA ILE A 2 -21.66 -7.59 4.54
C ILE A 2 -20.56 -8.56 4.07
N PRO A 3 -19.78 -8.28 3.00
CA PRO A 3 -18.66 -9.14 2.66
C PRO A 3 -17.57 -8.97 3.73
N VAL A 4 -17.61 -9.83 4.73
CA VAL A 4 -16.50 -10.12 5.63
C VAL A 4 -15.48 -10.90 4.79
N GLY A 5 -14.27 -10.35 4.67
CA GLY A 5 -13.17 -10.99 3.97
C GLY A 5 -12.87 -10.38 2.61
N ARG A 6 -12.43 -9.12 2.60
CA ARG A 6 -11.55 -8.65 1.51
C ARG A 6 -10.34 -9.58 1.53
N PRO A 7 -9.91 -10.19 0.42
CA PRO A 7 -8.81 -11.13 0.45
C PRO A 7 -7.62 -10.42 1.08
N ALA A 8 -7.12 -10.99 2.17
CA ALA A 8 -5.77 -10.77 2.65
C ALA A 8 -4.80 -11.31 1.59
N GLY A 9 -4.88 -10.79 0.37
CA GLY A 9 -3.83 -10.92 -0.62
C GLY A 9 -2.63 -10.22 -0.02
N ASP A 10 -1.64 -11.03 0.32
CA ASP A 10 -0.33 -10.73 0.90
C ASP A 10 -0.16 -9.29 1.36
N LEU A 11 -0.08 -9.11 2.68
CA LEU A 11 0.48 -7.88 3.22
C LEU A 11 1.87 -7.71 2.55
N PRO A 12 2.13 -6.59 1.86
CA PRO A 12 3.38 -6.42 1.14
C PRO A 12 4.55 -6.52 2.11
N ASP A 13 5.61 -7.20 1.69
CA ASP A 13 6.87 -7.30 2.44
C ASP A 13 7.37 -5.88 2.78
N LEU A 14 7.34 -5.54 4.07
CA LEU A 14 7.59 -4.18 4.54
C LEU A 14 9.02 -3.72 4.26
N ASP A 15 9.97 -4.67 4.27
CA ASP A 15 11.39 -4.40 3.98
C ASP A 15 11.61 -4.06 2.50
N ARG A 16 10.66 -4.39 1.63
CA ARG A 16 10.70 -4.06 0.19
C ARG A 16 9.98 -2.76 -0.15
N LEU A 17 9.32 -2.12 0.82
CA LEU A 17 8.64 -0.86 0.59
C LEU A 17 9.65 0.27 0.44
N THR A 18 9.45 1.09 -0.59
CA THR A 18 10.19 2.34 -0.76
C THR A 18 9.83 3.34 0.36
N PRO A 19 10.70 4.32 0.67
CA PRO A 19 10.39 5.35 1.67
C PRO A 19 9.07 6.08 1.37
N ALA A 20 8.76 6.34 0.10
CA ALA A 20 7.50 6.97 -0.30
C ALA A 20 6.26 6.12 0.06
N GLN A 21 6.37 4.79 -0.01
CA GLN A 21 5.28 3.88 0.39
C GLN A 21 5.14 3.80 1.91
N GLN A 22 6.26 3.79 2.64
CA GLN A 22 6.25 3.80 4.11
C GLN A 22 5.66 5.12 4.65
N MET A 23 5.98 6.25 4.03
CA MET A 23 5.44 7.57 4.38
C MET A 23 3.98 7.79 3.96
N GLY A 24 3.34 6.83 3.28
CA GLY A 24 1.97 7.00 2.79
C GLY A 24 1.83 8.00 1.64
N ILE A 25 2.92 8.33 0.95
CA ILE A 25 2.93 9.15 -0.27
C ILE A 25 2.55 8.29 -1.48
N ALA A 26 2.92 7.01 -1.46
CA ALA A 26 2.64 6.05 -2.52
C ALA A 26 1.90 4.81 -2.00
N CYS A 27 1.11 4.20 -2.88
CA CYS A 27 0.37 2.99 -2.59
C CYS A 27 1.32 1.84 -2.25
N VAL A 28 1.10 1.18 -1.12
CA VAL A 28 1.92 0.07 -0.64
C VAL A 28 1.83 -1.18 -1.51
N ARG A 29 0.84 -1.25 -2.41
CA ARG A 29 0.65 -2.38 -3.34
C ARG A 29 1.17 -2.10 -4.75
N CYS A 30 0.95 -0.92 -5.31
CA CYS A 30 1.29 -0.62 -6.72
C CYS A 30 2.31 0.50 -6.92
N GLY A 31 2.77 1.16 -5.84
CA GLY A 31 3.79 2.22 -5.90
C GLY A 31 3.33 3.56 -6.48
N ARG A 32 2.08 3.67 -6.95
CA ARG A 32 1.54 4.94 -7.48
C ARG A 32 1.32 5.97 -6.37
N ARG A 33 1.57 7.24 -6.68
CA ARG A 33 1.34 8.35 -5.76
C ARG A 33 -0.12 8.40 -5.33
N LEU A 34 -0.33 8.44 -4.02
CA LEU A 34 -1.64 8.61 -3.43
C LEU A 34 -2.04 10.09 -3.55
N GLY A 35 -3.26 10.34 -3.99
CA GLY A 35 -3.89 11.66 -3.88
C GLY A 35 -4.61 11.79 -2.53
N ALA A 36 -5.59 12.70 -2.45
CA ALA A 36 -6.40 12.91 -1.25
C ALA A 36 -7.31 11.73 -0.87
N SER A 37 -7.47 10.74 -1.76
CA SER A 37 -8.43 9.63 -1.62
C SER A 37 -7.75 8.29 -1.33
N GLY A 38 -6.67 8.29 -0.54
CA GLY A 38 -6.01 7.05 -0.11
C GLY A 38 -6.88 6.24 0.87
N LEU A 39 -6.84 4.91 0.76
CA LEU A 39 -7.43 4.00 1.74
C LEU A 39 -6.38 3.57 2.77
N ARG A 40 -6.63 3.87 4.04
CA ARG A 40 -5.81 3.37 5.15
C ARG A 40 -5.99 1.86 5.30
N LEU A 41 -4.88 1.11 5.28
CA LEU A 41 -4.87 -0.34 5.50
C LEU A 41 -4.61 -0.71 6.96
N GLY A 42 -3.74 0.03 7.65
CA GLY A 42 -3.35 -0.29 9.02
C GLY A 42 -2.08 0.43 9.47
N LEU A 43 -1.70 0.20 10.72
CA LEU A 43 -0.41 0.63 11.28
C LEU A 43 0.58 -0.53 11.21
N VAL A 44 1.83 -0.24 10.90
CA VAL A 44 2.92 -1.21 10.90
C VAL A 44 4.17 -0.60 11.53
N ARG A 45 5.09 -1.47 11.92
CA ARG A 45 6.41 -1.10 12.42
C ARG A 45 7.48 -1.57 11.44
N ASP A 46 8.47 -0.74 11.15
CA ASP A 46 9.67 -1.21 10.49
C ASP A 46 10.56 -1.99 11.47
N ARG A 47 11.64 -2.58 10.93
CA ARG A 47 12.64 -3.32 11.71
C ARG A 47 13.41 -2.47 12.73
N TRP A 48 13.35 -1.14 12.63
CA TRP A 48 13.98 -0.19 13.56
C TRP A 48 13.00 0.33 14.62
N GLY A 49 11.72 -0.06 14.54
CA GLY A 49 10.67 0.30 15.48
C GLY A 49 9.85 1.55 15.09
N HIS A 50 10.10 2.16 13.94
CA HIS A 50 9.31 3.30 13.47
C HIS A 50 7.90 2.85 13.08
N VAL A 51 6.91 3.57 13.59
CA VAL A 51 5.50 3.29 13.30
C VAL A 51 5.07 4.14 12.11
N PHE A 52 4.48 3.49 11.11
CA PHE A 52 3.89 4.18 9.96
C PHE A 52 2.56 3.58 9.55
N ILE A 53 1.78 4.36 8.81
CA ILE A 53 0.46 3.96 8.32
C ILE A 53 0.61 3.48 6.88
N LEU A 54 0.13 2.27 6.61
CA LEU A 54 0.02 1.76 5.25
C LEU A 54 -1.21 2.35 4.55
N TRP A 55 -0.99 2.85 3.34
CA TRP A 55 -2.02 3.41 2.49
C TRP A 55 -2.09 2.70 1.13
N ALA A 56 -3.30 2.51 0.61
CA ALA A 56 -3.55 1.93 -0.70
C ALA A 56 -4.45 2.82 -1.55
N CYS A 57 -4.49 2.59 -2.86
CA CYS A 57 -5.45 3.24 -3.74
C CYS A 57 -6.90 2.92 -3.32
N ALA A 58 -7.78 3.91 -3.32
CA ALA A 58 -9.23 3.71 -3.25
C ALA A 58 -9.87 3.90 -4.63
N PRO A 59 -11.02 3.25 -4.94
CA PRO A 59 -11.62 2.15 -4.19
C PRO A 59 -10.92 0.79 -4.44
N HIS A 60 -10.15 0.69 -5.53
CA HIS A 60 -9.48 -0.53 -5.93
C HIS A 60 -8.03 -0.25 -6.31
N CYS A 61 -7.12 -1.08 -5.80
CA CYS A 61 -5.76 -1.12 -6.28
C CYS A 61 -5.68 -2.22 -7.35
N PRO A 62 -5.31 -1.93 -8.60
CA PRO A 62 -5.05 -2.97 -9.59
C PRO A 62 -3.71 -3.60 -9.21
N VAL A 63 -3.77 -4.56 -8.30
CA VAL A 63 -2.66 -5.46 -8.01
C VAL A 63 -2.66 -6.45 -9.16
N GLY A 64 -2.06 -6.07 -10.29
CA GLY A 64 -2.18 -6.87 -11.50
C GLY A 64 -2.11 -6.05 -12.77
N THR A 65 -1.01 -5.33 -12.94
CA THR A 65 -0.31 -5.18 -14.21
C THR A 65 0.88 -4.28 -13.92
N THR A 66 2.07 -4.86 -14.05
CA THR A 66 3.32 -4.14 -14.27
C THR A 66 3.09 -2.90 -15.13
N PHE A 67 3.03 -1.72 -14.51
CA PHE A 67 3.31 -0.48 -15.21
C PHE A 67 4.81 -0.20 -15.05
N PHE A 68 5.60 -0.85 -15.89
CA PHE A 68 6.92 -0.36 -16.25
C PHE A 68 6.72 0.98 -16.97
N HIS A 69 6.84 2.10 -16.25
CA HIS A 69 7.17 3.36 -16.91
C HIS A 69 8.66 3.31 -17.27
N ARG A 70 8.97 2.74 -18.44
CA ARG A 70 10.20 3.08 -19.16
C ARG A 70 10.14 4.59 -19.44
N ARG A 71 11.17 5.32 -19.00
CA ARG A 71 11.54 6.57 -19.65
C ARG A 71 12.19 6.26 -20.98
#